data_AF-A0A7K9YKC5-F1
#
_entry.id   AF-A0A7K9YKC5-F1
#
_cell.length_a   1.000
_cell.length_b   1.000
_cell.length_c   1.000
_cell.angle_alpha   90.00
_cell.angle_beta   90.00
_cell.angle_gamma   90.00
#
_symmetry.space_group_name_H-M   'P 1'
#
loop_
_entity.id
_entity.type
_entity.pdbx_description
1 polymer ?
#
loop_
_entity_poly.entity_id
_entity_poly.type
_entity_poly.pdbx_seq_one_letter_code
_entity_poly.pdbx_strand_id
1 'polypeptide(L)'
;MEFSQLLYVISEALDRAELAALKFLSLEHVPVRKQEGIEEPKAFFLALQEKGMIEVGDLFFLKELLYRINRIDLLAVHLGSSREEMERELRVPGRTRVSPFRYLLFQLSENITKDGMNCFKFLLGKELPKCKLSSETTMLDVFIEMEKRGILREDNLTVLKTICGKVDKSLLKKIEEYGLNSFGEEEMLVTEGQGSSTGAPEDGHISLASSVAPYSPGNCDQSSQLEVYKMTSQPRGMCLILNNHNFAKARETVPELRKMKNRNGTDVDADALTKVFNKLQFKVEQHKDCTAEKIRGIINKFQCMDHNNKDCFVCCILSHGKKGIIYGIDGQEVPIQELTTSFTGQNCPSLAGKPKVFFVQACQGGSYQKGVTIETDSGEQDYSLETDARFQLDCIPSEADFLLGMATLQDYVSYRSPSQGTWYIQSLCQHLENSCPRGEDILTILTAVNREVSRKIDKQNAGKQMPQPSFTLRKKLIFPVN
;
A
#
# COMPACT_ATOMS: atom_id res chain seq x y z
N MET A 1 -28.65 21.97 36.16
CA MET A 1 -29.95 21.59 35.58
C MET A 1 -29.87 21.46 34.06
N GLU A 2 -29.16 22.33 33.35
CA GLU A 2 -29.07 22.28 31.88
C GLU A 2 -28.49 20.96 31.32
N PHE A 3 -27.46 20.38 31.96
CA PHE A 3 -26.84 19.14 31.50
C PHE A 3 -27.77 17.91 31.56
N SER A 4 -28.46 17.69 32.69
CA SER A 4 -29.41 16.57 32.82
C SER A 4 -30.64 16.76 31.93
N GLN A 5 -31.07 18.00 31.71
CA GLN A 5 -32.16 18.32 30.77
C GLN A 5 -31.74 18.06 29.32
N LEU A 6 -30.51 18.40 28.95
CA LEU A 6 -29.92 18.10 27.65
C LEU A 6 -29.89 16.58 27.37
N LEU A 7 -29.36 15.78 28.31
CA LEU A 7 -29.33 14.32 28.19
C LEU A 7 -30.74 13.72 28.12
N TYR A 8 -31.69 14.30 28.86
CA TYR A 8 -33.10 13.89 28.80
C TYR A 8 -33.68 14.11 27.40
N VAL A 9 -33.48 15.29 26.81
CA VAL A 9 -34.02 15.60 25.47
C VAL A 9 -33.41 14.69 24.40
N ILE A 10 -32.09 14.47 24.45
CA ILE A 10 -31.42 13.53 23.54
C ILE A 10 -31.95 12.11 23.74
N SER A 11 -32.19 11.69 24.99
CA SER A 11 -32.66 10.33 25.29
C SER A 11 -34.06 10.04 24.77
N GLU A 12 -34.96 11.05 24.76
CA GLU A 12 -36.32 10.91 24.23
C GLU A 12 -36.34 10.82 22.70
N ALA A 13 -35.31 11.36 22.06
CA ALA A 13 -35.18 11.36 20.61
C ALA A 13 -34.53 10.09 20.05
N LEU A 14 -34.12 9.15 20.91
CA LEU A 14 -33.45 7.91 20.53
C LEU A 14 -34.40 6.72 20.63
N ASP A 15 -34.43 5.88 19.60
CA ASP A 15 -35.22 4.65 19.58
C ASP A 15 -34.48 3.44 20.16
N ARG A 16 -35.14 2.27 20.16
CA ARG A 16 -34.57 1.03 20.70
C ARG A 16 -33.41 0.48 19.86
N ALA A 17 -33.42 0.68 18.55
CA ALA A 17 -32.37 0.22 17.65
C ALA A 17 -31.12 1.11 17.78
N GLU A 18 -31.32 2.43 17.87
CA GLU A 18 -30.26 3.40 18.13
C GLU A 18 -29.64 3.17 19.52
N LEU A 19 -30.44 2.85 20.54
CA LEU A 19 -29.92 2.46 21.84
C LEU A 19 -29.04 1.21 21.76
N ALA A 20 -29.43 0.20 20.97
CA ALA A 20 -28.62 -1.00 20.77
C ALA A 20 -27.28 -0.69 20.06
N ALA A 21 -27.29 0.22 19.08
CA ALA A 21 -26.09 0.71 18.41
C ALA A 21 -25.15 1.44 19.37
N LEU A 22 -25.68 2.35 20.20
CA LEU A 22 -24.90 3.11 21.18
C LEU A 22 -24.25 2.20 22.23
N LYS A 23 -24.99 1.20 22.71
CA LYS A 23 -24.47 0.15 23.59
C LYS A 23 -23.32 -0.59 22.94
N PHE A 24 -23.49 -1.03 21.71
CA PHE A 24 -22.48 -1.76 20.95
C PHE A 24 -21.19 -0.95 20.76
N LEU A 25 -21.30 0.32 20.35
CA LEU A 25 -20.15 1.20 20.13
C LEU A 25 -19.39 1.57 21.42
N SER A 26 -20.03 1.42 22.59
CA SER A 26 -19.46 1.76 23.90
C SER A 26 -18.99 0.55 24.72
N LEU A 27 -18.99 -0.66 24.16
CA LEU A 27 -18.69 -1.91 24.88
C LEU A 27 -17.30 -1.97 25.52
N GLU A 28 -16.33 -1.24 24.97
CA GLU A 28 -14.97 -1.17 25.52
C GLU A 28 -14.88 -0.32 26.79
N HIS A 29 -15.80 0.65 26.95
CA HIS A 29 -15.84 1.55 28.09
C HIS A 29 -16.87 1.13 29.15
N VAL A 30 -17.97 0.52 28.70
CA VAL A 30 -19.03 0.00 29.56
C VAL A 30 -19.25 -1.48 29.21
N PRO A 31 -18.76 -2.42 30.03
CA PRO A 31 -18.86 -3.84 29.74
C PRO A 31 -20.30 -4.33 29.58
N VAL A 32 -20.50 -5.32 28.71
CA VAL A 32 -21.79 -5.96 28.38
C VAL A 32 -22.66 -6.22 29.63
N ARG A 33 -22.08 -6.75 30.71
CA ARG A 33 -22.80 -7.07 31.96
C ARG A 33 -23.51 -5.89 32.62
N LYS A 34 -22.99 -4.66 32.44
CA LYS A 34 -23.60 -3.43 32.96
C LYS A 34 -24.63 -2.84 32.00
N GLN A 35 -24.57 -3.19 30.72
CA GLN A 35 -25.48 -2.70 29.67
C GLN A 35 -26.69 -3.62 29.42
N GLU A 36 -26.58 -4.91 29.74
CA GLU A 36 -27.62 -5.93 29.51
C GLU A 36 -28.96 -5.57 30.19
N GLY A 37 -28.94 -4.90 31.34
CA GLY A 37 -30.14 -4.45 32.07
C GLY A 37 -30.66 -3.06 31.72
N ILE A 38 -30.02 -2.34 30.78
CA ILE A 38 -30.38 -0.97 30.44
C ILE A 38 -31.45 -0.99 29.34
N GLU A 39 -32.72 -0.79 29.64
CA GLU A 39 -33.77 -0.79 28.60
C GLU A 39 -34.05 0.59 28.00
N GLU A 40 -33.58 1.65 28.65
CA GLU A 40 -33.88 3.04 28.28
C GLU A 40 -32.59 3.85 28.00
N PRO A 41 -32.60 4.78 27.01
CA PRO A 41 -31.45 5.62 26.70
C PRO A 41 -31.01 6.52 27.86
N LYS A 42 -31.93 6.91 28.76
CA LYS A 42 -31.62 7.67 29.98
C LYS A 42 -30.67 6.90 30.90
N ALA A 43 -30.99 5.65 31.17
CA ALA A 43 -30.16 4.78 32.00
C ALA A 43 -28.80 4.51 31.34
N PHE A 44 -28.72 4.49 30.01
CA PHE A 44 -27.46 4.41 29.29
C PHE A 44 -26.57 5.64 29.50
N PHE A 45 -27.11 6.85 29.40
CA PHE A 45 -26.34 8.07 29.64
C PHE A 45 -25.88 8.19 31.09
N LEU A 46 -26.70 7.77 32.06
CA LEU A 46 -26.28 7.69 33.45
C LEU A 46 -25.08 6.73 33.62
N ALA A 47 -25.11 5.57 32.96
CA ALA A 47 -23.99 4.62 33.00
C ALA A 47 -22.70 5.19 32.36
N LEU A 48 -22.81 5.99 31.29
CA LEU A 48 -21.67 6.71 30.71
C LEU A 48 -21.12 7.78 31.66
N GLN A 49 -22.00 8.48 32.37
CA GLN A 49 -21.61 9.50 33.34
C GLN A 49 -20.91 8.88 34.56
N GLU A 50 -21.42 7.77 35.09
CA GLU A 50 -20.76 7.02 36.18
C GLU A 50 -19.36 6.54 35.81
N LYS A 51 -19.10 6.36 34.51
CA LYS A 51 -17.81 5.94 33.97
C LYS A 51 -16.89 7.09 33.60
N GLY A 52 -17.31 8.34 33.82
CA GLY A 52 -16.54 9.54 33.46
C GLY A 52 -16.38 9.73 31.95
N MET A 53 -17.21 9.06 31.14
CA MET A 53 -17.12 9.15 29.68
C MET A 53 -17.86 10.37 29.14
N ILE A 54 -18.84 10.88 29.89
CA ILE A 54 -19.54 12.13 29.61
C ILE A 54 -19.64 12.95 30.90
N GLU A 55 -19.28 14.23 30.80
CA GLU A 55 -19.33 15.18 31.90
C GLU A 55 -19.80 16.55 31.39
N VAL A 56 -20.16 17.47 32.29
CA VAL A 56 -20.70 18.79 31.94
C VAL A 56 -19.75 19.59 31.02
N GLY A 57 -18.43 19.38 31.14
CA GLY A 57 -17.40 20.02 30.31
C GLY A 57 -16.83 19.14 29.20
N ASP A 58 -17.17 17.86 29.14
CA ASP A 58 -16.67 16.92 28.15
C ASP A 58 -17.80 16.02 27.63
N LEU A 59 -18.37 16.47 26.51
CA LEU A 59 -19.41 15.76 25.76
C LEU A 59 -18.86 15.09 24.51
N PHE A 60 -17.52 15.04 24.34
CA PHE A 60 -16.92 14.56 23.09
C PHE A 60 -17.35 13.13 22.77
N PHE A 61 -17.36 12.24 23.77
CA PHE A 61 -17.78 10.85 23.53
C PHE A 61 -19.24 10.74 23.09
N LEU A 62 -20.14 11.53 23.68
CA LEU A 62 -21.53 11.57 23.27
C LEU A 62 -21.68 12.09 21.84
N LYS A 63 -20.93 13.14 21.49
CA LYS A 63 -20.87 13.69 20.13
C LYS A 63 -20.36 12.63 19.14
N GLU A 64 -19.30 11.92 19.47
CA GLU A 64 -18.77 10.84 18.64
C GLU A 64 -19.81 9.74 18.44
N LEU A 65 -20.46 9.27 19.51
CA LEU A 65 -21.47 8.22 19.43
C LEU A 65 -22.65 8.61 18.52
N LEU A 66 -23.20 9.83 18.70
CA LEU A 66 -24.29 10.35 17.86
C LEU A 66 -23.86 10.55 16.40
N TYR A 67 -22.61 10.96 16.17
CA TYR A 67 -22.02 11.05 14.85
C TYR A 67 -21.92 9.68 14.17
N ARG A 68 -21.43 8.64 14.88
CA ARG A 68 -21.28 7.30 14.32
C ARG A 68 -22.63 6.66 13.95
N ILE A 69 -23.70 6.92 14.70
CA ILE A 69 -25.07 6.48 14.36
C ILE A 69 -25.79 7.41 13.38
N ASN A 70 -25.10 8.43 12.84
CA ASN A 70 -25.60 9.38 11.85
C ASN A 70 -26.78 10.26 12.33
N ARG A 71 -26.89 10.53 13.63
CA ARG A 71 -27.86 11.48 14.24
C ARG A 71 -27.32 12.90 14.30
N ILE A 72 -27.04 13.43 13.11
CA ILE A 72 -26.48 14.78 12.92
C ILE A 72 -27.48 15.87 13.34
N ASP A 73 -28.77 15.59 13.27
CA ASP A 73 -29.84 16.43 13.80
C ASP A 73 -29.66 16.74 15.30
N LEU A 74 -29.37 15.72 16.10
CA LEU A 74 -29.15 15.88 17.55
C LEU A 74 -27.83 16.58 17.85
N LEU A 75 -26.79 16.33 17.04
CA LEU A 75 -25.50 17.02 17.17
C LEU A 75 -25.64 18.53 16.95
N ALA A 76 -26.31 18.92 15.86
CA ALA A 76 -26.44 20.32 15.49
C ALA A 76 -27.37 21.08 16.45
N VAL A 77 -28.51 20.48 16.81
CA VAL A 77 -29.55 21.15 17.60
C VAL A 77 -29.20 21.22 19.09
N HIS A 78 -28.63 20.15 19.66
CA HIS A 78 -28.46 20.03 21.11
C HIS A 78 -27.00 20.14 21.57
N LEU A 79 -26.03 19.80 20.72
CA LEU A 79 -24.61 19.74 21.09
C LEU A 79 -23.76 20.80 20.38
N GLY A 80 -24.39 21.63 19.55
CA GLY A 80 -23.77 22.76 18.86
C GLY A 80 -22.67 22.36 17.88
N SER A 81 -22.64 21.11 17.43
CA SER A 81 -21.58 20.59 16.56
C SER A 81 -22.10 20.19 15.20
N SER A 82 -21.40 20.63 14.16
CA SER A 82 -21.70 20.26 12.78
C SER A 82 -21.00 18.97 12.39
N ARG A 83 -21.44 18.37 11.28
CA ARG A 83 -20.80 17.18 10.70
C ARG A 83 -19.32 17.44 10.40
N GLU A 84 -19.02 18.60 9.82
CA GLU A 84 -17.68 19.00 9.40
C GLU A 84 -16.76 19.28 10.59
N GLU A 85 -17.32 19.76 11.71
CA GLU A 85 -16.59 19.89 12.95
C GLU A 85 -16.20 18.52 13.49
N MET A 86 -17.15 17.58 13.58
CA MET A 86 -16.86 16.22 14.03
C MET A 86 -15.85 15.50 13.14
N GLU A 87 -15.93 15.66 11.81
CA GLU A 87 -14.96 15.10 10.88
C GLU A 87 -13.55 15.66 11.09
N ARG A 88 -13.41 16.94 11.49
CA ARG A 88 -12.10 17.52 11.85
C ARG A 88 -11.61 17.01 13.20
N GLU A 89 -12.49 16.92 14.20
CA GLU A 89 -12.09 16.48 15.54
C GLU A 89 -11.69 15.00 15.57
N LEU A 90 -12.36 14.14 14.80
CA LEU A 90 -12.06 12.70 14.71
C LEU A 90 -10.79 12.40 13.88
N ARG A 91 -10.27 13.36 13.11
CA ARG A 91 -8.97 13.22 12.40
C ARG A 91 -7.76 13.41 13.31
N VAL A 92 -7.95 13.98 14.50
CA VAL A 92 -6.86 14.16 15.45
C VAL A 92 -6.50 12.80 16.07
N PRO A 93 -5.26 12.29 15.88
CA PRO A 93 -4.85 11.00 16.44
C PRO A 93 -5.03 10.96 17.96
N GLY A 94 -5.55 9.85 18.48
CA GLY A 94 -5.77 9.64 19.92
C GLY A 94 -6.99 10.35 20.52
N ARG A 95 -7.77 11.11 19.72
CA ARG A 95 -8.98 11.79 20.20
C ARG A 95 -10.23 10.91 20.14
N THR A 96 -10.28 9.94 19.23
CA THR A 96 -11.39 8.99 19.06
C THR A 96 -11.48 8.04 20.26
N ARG A 97 -12.68 7.91 20.83
CA ARG A 97 -12.95 6.99 21.95
C ARG A 97 -13.66 5.71 21.50
N VAL A 98 -14.33 5.71 20.36
CA VAL A 98 -14.89 4.48 19.77
C VAL A 98 -13.81 3.78 18.97
N SER A 99 -13.51 2.52 19.28
CA SER A 99 -12.48 1.81 18.52
C SER A 99 -12.83 1.71 17.04
N PRO A 100 -11.83 1.82 16.17
CA PRO A 100 -12.00 1.60 14.74
C PRO A 100 -12.72 0.26 14.46
N PHE A 101 -12.38 -0.80 15.20
CA PHE A 101 -12.95 -2.13 15.07
C PHE A 101 -14.46 -2.17 15.33
N ARG A 102 -14.91 -1.54 16.42
CA ARG A 102 -16.34 -1.45 16.76
C ARG A 102 -17.12 -0.71 15.70
N TYR A 103 -16.55 0.38 15.18
CA TYR A 103 -17.21 1.14 14.13
C TYR A 103 -17.34 0.35 12.82
N LEU A 104 -16.31 -0.42 12.43
CA LEU A 104 -16.40 -1.33 11.29
C LEU A 104 -17.58 -2.29 11.46
N LEU A 105 -17.68 -2.99 12.59
CA LEU A 105 -18.73 -3.98 12.81
C LEU A 105 -20.12 -3.35 12.78
N PHE A 106 -20.27 -2.15 13.33
CA PHE A 106 -21.52 -1.38 13.22
C PHE A 106 -21.84 -1.01 11.77
N GLN A 107 -20.87 -0.52 11.00
CA GLN A 107 -21.09 -0.23 9.58
C GLN A 107 -21.50 -1.49 8.81
N LEU A 108 -20.94 -2.65 9.13
CA LEU A 108 -21.34 -3.91 8.49
C LEU A 108 -22.77 -4.32 8.88
N SER A 109 -23.20 -4.10 10.12
CA SER A 109 -24.57 -4.42 10.55
C SER A 109 -25.61 -3.54 9.86
N GLU A 110 -25.28 -2.29 9.53
CA GLU A 110 -26.21 -1.38 8.83
C GLU A 110 -26.32 -1.67 7.33
N ASN A 111 -25.28 -2.24 6.71
CA ASN A 111 -25.23 -2.46 5.26
C ASN A 111 -25.61 -3.88 4.84
N ILE A 112 -26.04 -4.73 5.77
CA ILE A 112 -26.44 -6.11 5.48
C ILE A 112 -27.94 -6.23 5.23
N THR A 113 -28.31 -6.94 4.16
CA THR A 113 -29.71 -7.20 3.82
C THR A 113 -30.31 -8.29 4.71
N LYS A 114 -31.66 -8.36 4.79
CA LYS A 114 -32.37 -9.41 5.53
C LYS A 114 -32.02 -10.82 5.05
N ASP A 115 -31.83 -11.00 3.74
CA ASP A 115 -31.38 -12.27 3.15
C ASP A 115 -29.92 -12.56 3.50
N GLY A 116 -29.08 -11.53 3.49
CA GLY A 116 -27.69 -11.63 3.96
C GLY A 116 -27.61 -12.06 5.42
N MET A 117 -28.47 -11.51 6.29
CA MET A 117 -28.58 -11.92 7.69
C MET A 117 -28.97 -13.40 7.83
N ASN A 118 -29.91 -13.89 7.03
CA ASN A 118 -30.26 -15.32 7.03
C ASN A 118 -29.09 -16.20 6.56
N CYS A 119 -28.34 -15.76 5.54
CA CYS A 119 -27.11 -16.42 5.11
C CYS A 119 -26.03 -16.42 6.21
N PHE A 120 -25.87 -15.32 6.96
CA PHE A 120 -24.99 -15.23 8.12
C PHE A 120 -25.39 -16.25 9.20
N LYS A 121 -26.67 -16.28 9.59
CA LYS A 121 -27.19 -17.25 10.57
C LYS A 121 -26.99 -18.70 10.11
N PHE A 122 -27.18 -18.98 8.82
CA PHE A 122 -26.98 -20.32 8.25
C PHE A 122 -25.50 -20.73 8.26
N LEU A 123 -24.61 -19.85 7.78
CA LEU A 123 -23.17 -20.13 7.72
C LEU A 123 -22.55 -20.27 9.12
N LEU A 124 -23.03 -19.49 10.09
CA LEU A 124 -22.61 -19.56 11.49
C LEU A 124 -23.29 -20.69 12.26
N GLY A 125 -24.31 -21.35 11.72
CA GLY A 125 -25.03 -22.44 12.40
C GLY A 125 -24.19 -23.68 12.72
N LYS A 126 -22.97 -23.77 12.18
CA LYS A 126 -21.97 -24.79 12.54
C LYS A 126 -21.07 -24.37 13.72
N GLU A 127 -20.91 -23.07 13.94
CA GLU A 127 -20.00 -22.47 14.91
C GLU A 127 -20.73 -21.87 16.14
N LEU A 128 -22.01 -21.55 15.99
CA LEU A 128 -22.86 -20.93 17.02
C LEU A 128 -24.08 -21.82 17.35
N PRO A 129 -24.47 -21.94 18.64
CA PRO A 129 -25.65 -22.70 19.04
C PRO A 129 -26.93 -22.09 18.47
N LYS A 130 -27.80 -22.94 17.94
CA LYS A 130 -29.09 -22.54 17.34
C LYS A 130 -29.98 -21.70 18.27
N CYS A 131 -29.85 -21.85 19.59
CA CYS A 131 -30.60 -21.07 20.58
C CYS A 131 -30.21 -19.59 20.64
N LYS A 132 -29.02 -19.21 20.14
CA LYS A 132 -28.51 -17.83 20.06
C LYS A 132 -28.66 -17.20 18.67
N LEU A 133 -29.31 -17.90 17.74
CA LEU A 133 -29.60 -17.45 16.37
C LEU A 133 -31.12 -17.39 16.12
N SER A 134 -31.89 -16.92 17.11
CA SER A 134 -33.35 -16.79 17.02
C SER A 134 -33.78 -15.75 15.97
N SER A 135 -35.08 -15.68 15.64
CA SER A 135 -35.61 -14.67 14.71
C SER A 135 -35.32 -13.23 15.16
N GLU A 136 -35.30 -13.00 16.48
CA GLU A 136 -35.15 -11.67 17.12
C GLU A 136 -33.70 -11.18 17.26
N THR A 137 -32.69 -12.01 16.94
CA THR A 137 -31.29 -11.58 17.07
C THR A 137 -30.90 -10.61 15.97
N THR A 138 -30.31 -9.47 16.37
CA THR A 138 -29.74 -8.47 15.47
C THR A 138 -28.33 -8.87 15.03
N MET A 139 -27.81 -8.22 13.99
CA MET A 139 -26.43 -8.49 13.53
C MET A 139 -25.38 -8.09 14.57
N LEU A 140 -25.66 -7.05 15.36
CA LEU A 140 -24.81 -6.66 16.48
C LEU A 140 -24.73 -7.76 17.54
N ASP A 141 -25.85 -8.42 17.85
CA ASP A 141 -25.87 -9.55 18.78
C ASP A 141 -25.04 -10.74 18.27
N VAL A 142 -25.09 -10.99 16.95
CA VAL A 142 -24.29 -12.02 16.29
C VAL A 142 -22.81 -11.71 16.42
N PHE A 143 -22.38 -10.46 16.17
CA PHE A 143 -20.98 -10.06 16.32
C PHE A 143 -20.50 -10.17 17.77
N ILE A 144 -21.31 -9.73 18.75
CA ILE A 144 -20.98 -9.90 20.17
C ILE A 144 -20.79 -11.38 20.53
N GLU A 145 -21.64 -12.28 20.03
CA GLU A 145 -21.53 -13.72 20.32
C GLU A 145 -20.31 -14.35 19.62
N MET A 146 -19.97 -13.90 18.41
CA MET A 146 -18.73 -14.31 17.71
C MET A 146 -17.48 -13.88 18.49
N GLU A 147 -17.47 -12.68 19.08
CA GLU A 147 -16.37 -12.20 19.93
C GLU A 147 -16.27 -12.99 21.24
N LYS A 148 -17.40 -13.24 21.92
CA LYS A 148 -17.43 -14.04 23.16
C LYS A 148 -16.84 -15.43 22.97
N ARG A 149 -16.92 -16.00 21.77
CA ARG A 149 -16.38 -17.32 21.40
C ARG A 149 -14.97 -17.25 20.81
N GLY A 150 -14.41 -16.06 20.62
CA GLY A 150 -13.09 -15.85 20.02
C GLY A 150 -13.03 -16.18 18.53
N ILE A 151 -14.17 -16.28 17.85
CA ILE A 151 -14.28 -16.48 16.40
C ILE A 151 -13.94 -15.18 15.66
N LEU A 152 -14.29 -14.05 16.28
CA LEU A 152 -14.07 -12.71 15.76
C LEU A 152 -13.20 -11.93 16.75
N ARG A 153 -12.10 -11.35 16.26
CA ARG A 153 -11.22 -10.45 17.00
C ARG A 153 -10.68 -9.37 16.06
N GLU A 154 -10.15 -8.29 16.62
CA GLU A 154 -9.54 -7.20 15.87
C GLU A 154 -8.34 -7.67 15.01
N ASP A 155 -7.53 -8.59 15.55
CA ASP A 155 -6.39 -9.22 14.89
C ASP A 155 -6.78 -10.39 13.97
N ASN A 156 -8.01 -10.88 14.06
CA ASN A 156 -8.48 -12.05 13.31
C ASN A 156 -9.89 -11.86 12.72
N LEU A 157 -9.89 -11.29 11.52
CA LEU A 157 -11.08 -11.07 10.69
C LEU A 157 -11.33 -12.16 9.65
N THR A 158 -10.56 -13.27 9.67
CA THR A 158 -10.57 -14.28 8.59
C THR A 158 -11.95 -14.93 8.38
N VAL A 159 -12.63 -15.27 9.48
CA VAL A 159 -13.98 -15.86 9.46
C VAL A 159 -14.99 -14.84 8.96
N LEU A 160 -14.89 -13.58 9.40
CA LEU A 160 -15.76 -12.50 8.95
C LEU A 160 -15.58 -12.21 7.46
N LYS A 161 -14.34 -12.13 6.96
CA LYS A 161 -14.01 -11.96 5.53
C LYS A 161 -14.60 -13.10 4.69
N THR A 162 -14.47 -14.34 5.17
CA THR A 162 -15.00 -15.52 4.46
C THR A 162 -16.53 -15.48 4.36
N ILE A 163 -17.21 -15.08 5.43
CA ILE A 163 -18.68 -15.00 5.45
C ILE A 163 -19.15 -13.80 4.61
N CYS A 164 -18.57 -12.61 4.80
CA CYS A 164 -18.89 -11.43 4.00
C CYS A 164 -18.65 -11.65 2.51
N GLY A 165 -17.54 -12.30 2.12
CA GLY A 165 -17.25 -12.61 0.72
C GLY A 165 -18.28 -13.54 0.05
N LYS A 166 -19.02 -14.33 0.84
CA LYS A 166 -20.11 -15.19 0.36
C LYS A 166 -21.48 -14.50 0.35
N VAL A 167 -21.67 -13.51 1.22
CA VAL A 167 -22.94 -12.79 1.36
C VAL A 167 -22.99 -11.56 0.46
N ASP A 168 -21.99 -10.69 0.53
CA ASP A 168 -21.92 -9.46 -0.26
C ASP A 168 -20.47 -8.97 -0.42
N LYS A 169 -20.03 -8.86 -1.68
CA LYS A 169 -18.68 -8.38 -2.02
C LYS A 169 -18.44 -6.92 -1.59
N SER A 170 -19.47 -6.11 -1.40
CA SER A 170 -19.35 -4.72 -0.91
C SER A 170 -19.00 -4.66 0.58
N LEU A 171 -19.49 -5.61 1.38
CA LEU A 171 -19.14 -5.75 2.80
C LEU A 171 -17.69 -6.22 2.98
N LEU A 172 -17.19 -7.05 2.05
CA LEU A 172 -15.79 -7.47 2.03
C LEU A 172 -14.84 -6.28 1.84
N LYS A 173 -15.18 -5.36 0.92
CA LYS A 173 -14.38 -4.14 0.69
C LYS A 173 -14.25 -3.28 1.95
N LYS A 174 -15.33 -3.09 2.71
CA LYS A 174 -15.30 -2.32 3.97
C LYS A 174 -14.39 -2.96 5.04
N ILE A 175 -14.32 -4.29 5.08
CA ILE A 175 -13.42 -5.02 5.99
C ILE A 175 -11.96 -4.93 5.53
N GLU A 176 -11.72 -4.92 4.21
CA GLU A 176 -10.38 -4.74 3.64
C GLU A 176 -9.85 -3.32 3.89
N GLU A 177 -10.71 -2.30 3.74
CA GLU A 177 -10.40 -0.90 4.08
C GLU A 177 -10.02 -0.73 5.56
N TYR A 178 -10.69 -1.43 6.48
CA TYR A 178 -10.36 -1.40 7.91
C TYR A 178 -8.97 -1.96 8.24
N GLY A 179 -8.61 -3.09 7.64
CA GLY A 179 -7.33 -3.76 7.90
C GLY A 179 -6.10 -2.94 7.49
N LEU A 180 -6.28 -2.01 6.55
CA LEU A 180 -5.21 -1.11 6.10
C LEU A 180 -4.92 0.01 7.12
N ASN A 181 -5.92 0.41 7.92
CA ASN A 181 -5.79 1.55 8.84
C ASN A 181 -5.32 1.13 10.25
N SER A 182 -5.52 -0.12 10.67
CA SER A 182 -5.30 -0.56 12.06
C SER A 182 -3.87 -1.01 12.41
N PHE A 183 -3.00 -1.25 11.42
CA PHE A 183 -1.68 -1.86 11.62
C PHE A 183 -0.50 -0.92 11.33
N GLY A 184 -0.75 0.40 11.21
CA GLY A 184 0.24 1.39 10.80
C GLY A 184 0.96 2.17 11.92
N GLU A 185 0.62 1.97 13.21
CA GLU A 185 0.98 2.95 14.26
C GLU A 185 2.06 2.53 15.28
N GLU A 186 2.60 1.30 15.28
CA GLU A 186 3.46 0.84 16.41
C GLU A 186 5.00 0.87 16.23
N GLU A 187 5.57 1.20 15.06
CA GLU A 187 7.05 1.22 14.91
C GLU A 187 7.63 2.62 14.72
N MET A 188 7.64 3.43 15.79
CA MET A 188 8.57 4.58 15.85
C MET A 188 8.88 5.05 17.28
N LEU A 189 9.75 4.32 17.99
CA LEU A 189 10.51 4.84 19.12
C LEU A 189 11.96 4.35 19.03
N VAL A 190 12.85 5.16 18.46
CA VAL A 190 14.29 4.98 18.57
C VAL A 190 14.86 6.14 19.39
N THR A 191 15.45 5.79 20.52
CA THR A 191 16.21 6.66 21.42
C THR A 191 17.46 7.21 20.73
N GLU A 192 17.61 8.53 20.76
CA GLU A 192 18.84 9.22 20.36
C GLU A 192 19.98 8.93 21.37
N GLY A 193 21.10 8.41 20.86
CA GLY A 193 22.36 8.28 21.59
C GLY A 193 23.43 9.16 20.96
N GLN A 194 23.79 10.24 21.66
CA GLN A 194 24.90 11.13 21.34
C GLN A 194 26.25 10.40 21.40
N GLY A 195 27.12 10.66 20.42
CA GLY A 195 28.51 10.20 20.43
C GLY A 195 29.44 11.14 21.20
N SER A 196 30.50 10.58 21.80
CA SER A 196 31.78 11.28 21.98
C SER A 196 32.94 10.30 22.20
N SER A 197 33.90 10.37 21.27
CA SER A 197 35.37 10.38 21.40
C SER A 197 36.18 9.31 22.18
N THR A 198 37.18 8.80 21.44
CA THR A 198 38.64 8.67 21.74
C THR A 198 39.19 7.55 22.63
N GLY A 199 40.18 6.83 22.07
CA GLY A 199 41.34 6.30 22.81
C GLY A 199 41.76 4.86 22.47
N ALA A 200 42.94 4.69 21.88
CA ALA A 200 43.78 3.48 21.89
C ALA A 200 45.23 3.94 22.20
N PRO A 201 46.25 3.08 22.43
CA PRO A 201 46.29 1.61 22.69
C PRO A 201 47.23 1.23 23.88
N GLU A 202 47.43 -0.08 24.12
CA GLU A 202 48.73 -0.80 24.33
C GLU A 202 48.77 -1.93 25.40
N ASP A 203 49.21 -3.10 24.92
CA ASP A 203 50.11 -4.16 25.44
C ASP A 203 49.93 -4.94 26.76
N GLY A 204 50.00 -6.28 26.64
CA GLY A 204 51.03 -7.08 27.35
C GLY A 204 50.62 -8.30 28.21
N HIS A 205 51.08 -9.49 27.78
CA HIS A 205 51.47 -10.71 28.56
C HIS A 205 50.48 -11.85 28.96
N ILE A 206 50.52 -12.92 28.15
CA ILE A 206 50.85 -14.36 28.39
C ILE A 206 50.67 -14.97 29.83
N SER A 207 49.86 -16.05 29.98
CA SER A 207 50.32 -17.43 30.30
C SER A 207 49.23 -18.43 30.80
N LEU A 208 49.25 -19.62 30.16
CA LEU A 208 48.95 -21.02 30.58
C LEU A 208 47.60 -21.51 31.19
N ALA A 209 46.96 -22.37 30.38
CA ALA A 209 46.47 -23.73 30.65
C ALA A 209 45.33 -24.00 31.67
N SER A 210 44.17 -24.46 31.17
CA SER A 210 43.70 -25.84 31.37
C SER A 210 42.44 -26.13 30.53
N SER A 211 42.43 -27.32 29.95
CA SER A 211 41.43 -27.95 29.10
C SER A 211 40.14 -28.35 29.83
N VAL A 212 38.97 -27.91 29.35
CA VAL A 212 37.71 -28.69 29.27
C VAL A 212 36.79 -28.06 28.20
N ALA A 213 36.50 -28.78 27.11
CA ALA A 213 35.35 -28.53 26.24
C ALA A 213 34.16 -29.39 26.75
N PRO A 214 32.87 -29.06 26.53
CA PRO A 214 32.33 -28.49 25.29
C PRO A 214 31.24 -27.41 25.50
N TYR A 215 30.62 -27.01 24.38
CA TYR A 215 29.53 -26.02 24.22
C TYR A 215 30.02 -24.59 23.99
N SER A 216 30.57 -24.35 22.79
CA SER A 216 30.60 -23.01 22.21
C SER A 216 29.16 -22.56 21.92
N PRO A 217 28.70 -21.42 22.47
CA PRO A 217 27.68 -20.63 21.80
C PRO A 217 28.34 -20.15 20.51
N GLY A 218 27.84 -20.62 19.37
CA GLY A 218 28.33 -20.19 18.08
C GLY A 218 28.23 -18.68 17.96
N ASN A 219 29.39 -18.03 18.06
CA ASN A 219 29.82 -16.86 17.29
C ASN A 219 28.66 -16.07 16.66
N CYS A 220 28.05 -15.15 17.40
CA CYS A 220 27.28 -14.07 16.79
C CYS A 220 28.29 -13.02 16.30
N ASP A 221 29.05 -13.42 15.29
CA ASP A 221 29.87 -12.54 14.48
C ASP A 221 29.36 -12.71 13.05
N GLN A 222 28.07 -12.44 12.86
CA GLN A 222 27.53 -12.19 11.54
C GLN A 222 27.65 -10.69 11.31
N SER A 223 28.74 -10.31 10.65
CA SER A 223 28.77 -9.09 9.84
C SER A 223 27.41 -9.03 9.12
N SER A 224 26.59 -8.03 9.44
CA SER A 224 25.23 -7.86 8.90
C SER A 224 25.29 -7.43 7.43
N GLN A 225 25.97 -8.20 6.60
CA GLN A 225 25.99 -8.03 5.16
C GLN A 225 24.76 -8.75 4.60
N LEU A 226 23.82 -7.95 4.09
CA LEU A 226 22.67 -8.46 3.35
C LEU A 226 23.14 -9.42 2.25
N GLU A 227 22.49 -10.58 2.15
CA GLU A 227 22.74 -11.56 1.10
C GLU A 227 22.57 -10.93 -0.30
N VAL A 228 23.25 -11.49 -1.30
CA VAL A 228 23.24 -11.02 -2.70
C VAL A 228 22.57 -12.08 -3.58
N TYR A 229 21.77 -11.66 -4.56
CA TYR A 229 21.25 -12.59 -5.57
C TYR A 229 22.39 -13.18 -6.41
N LYS A 230 22.32 -14.47 -6.70
CA LYS A 230 23.21 -15.11 -7.68
C LYS A 230 23.01 -14.41 -9.03
N MET A 231 24.11 -13.97 -9.65
CA MET A 231 24.15 -13.32 -10.96
C MET A 231 25.40 -13.75 -11.73
N THR A 232 25.55 -15.06 -11.96
CA THR A 232 26.74 -15.70 -12.54
C THR A 232 26.45 -16.51 -13.83
N SER A 233 25.18 -16.75 -14.17
CA SER A 233 24.75 -17.48 -15.37
C SER A 233 25.07 -16.72 -16.66
N GLN A 234 25.28 -17.44 -17.77
CA GLN A 234 25.50 -16.89 -19.11
C GLN A 234 24.54 -17.52 -20.13
N PRO A 235 23.62 -16.76 -20.73
CA PRO A 235 23.32 -15.35 -20.42
C PRO A 235 22.72 -15.20 -19.00
N ARG A 236 22.87 -14.02 -18.40
CA ARG A 236 22.34 -13.71 -17.04
C ARG A 236 20.83 -13.89 -16.96
N GLY A 237 20.16 -13.57 -18.05
CA GLY A 237 18.72 -13.43 -18.09
C GLY A 237 18.20 -13.12 -19.47
N MET A 238 16.88 -13.01 -19.57
CA MET A 238 16.23 -12.34 -20.70
C MET A 238 16.00 -10.88 -20.36
N CYS A 239 16.23 -9.99 -21.32
CA CYS A 239 15.83 -8.58 -21.26
C CYS A 239 14.83 -8.31 -22.38
N LEU A 240 13.55 -8.25 -22.05
CA LEU A 240 12.49 -7.90 -22.99
C LEU A 240 12.39 -6.37 -23.10
N ILE A 241 12.35 -5.82 -24.32
CA ILE A 241 12.11 -4.39 -24.56
C ILE A 241 10.86 -4.23 -25.43
N LEU A 242 9.79 -3.68 -24.87
CA LEU A 242 8.57 -3.30 -25.59
C LEU A 242 8.65 -1.82 -25.95
N ASN A 243 8.85 -1.51 -27.24
CA ASN A 243 9.10 -0.16 -27.73
C ASN A 243 7.98 0.34 -28.66
N ASN A 244 7.02 1.09 -28.12
CA ASN A 244 5.90 1.63 -28.89
C ASN A 244 6.17 3.08 -29.33
N HIS A 245 6.24 3.30 -30.64
CA HIS A 245 6.45 4.60 -31.29
C HIS A 245 5.17 5.13 -31.92
N ASN A 246 4.52 4.34 -32.78
CA ASN A 246 3.48 4.80 -33.69
C ASN A 246 2.07 4.49 -33.17
N PHE A 247 1.34 5.52 -32.76
CA PHE A 247 -0.03 5.41 -32.23
C PHE A 247 -1.09 5.85 -33.24
N ALA A 248 -0.81 5.72 -34.55
CA ALA A 248 -1.79 6.03 -35.60
C ALA A 248 -3.09 5.25 -35.43
N LYS A 249 -2.96 3.93 -35.18
CA LYS A 249 -4.12 3.07 -34.95
C LYS A 249 -4.95 3.54 -33.76
N ALA A 250 -4.33 3.86 -32.62
CA ALA A 250 -5.02 4.43 -31.46
C ALA A 250 -5.82 5.71 -31.78
N ARG A 251 -5.26 6.61 -32.61
CA ARG A 251 -5.96 7.84 -33.03
C ARG A 251 -7.19 7.56 -33.88
N GLU A 252 -7.17 6.49 -34.66
CA GLU A 252 -8.28 6.05 -35.52
C GLU A 252 -9.34 5.28 -34.72
N THR A 253 -8.92 4.38 -33.84
CA THR A 253 -9.80 3.43 -33.14
C THR A 253 -10.42 3.98 -31.85
N VAL A 254 -9.74 4.89 -31.15
CA VAL A 254 -10.19 5.39 -29.84
C VAL A 254 -10.40 6.92 -29.92
N PRO A 255 -11.65 7.42 -29.92
CA PRO A 255 -11.95 8.85 -30.06
C PRO A 255 -11.23 9.76 -29.06
N GLU A 256 -11.12 9.30 -27.80
CA GLU A 256 -10.46 10.03 -26.71
C GLU A 256 -8.95 10.21 -26.94
N LEU A 257 -8.34 9.33 -27.73
CA LEU A 257 -6.90 9.31 -28.00
C LEU A 257 -6.53 9.96 -29.34
N ARG A 258 -7.46 10.62 -30.04
CA ARG A 258 -7.19 11.31 -31.32
C ARG A 258 -6.02 12.29 -31.29
N LYS A 259 -5.76 12.91 -30.13
CA LYS A 259 -4.64 13.86 -29.93
C LYS A 259 -3.34 13.19 -29.48
N MET A 260 -3.31 11.86 -29.36
CA MET A 260 -2.12 11.11 -28.94
C MET A 260 -1.01 11.22 -29.99
N LYS A 261 0.14 11.75 -29.57
CA LYS A 261 1.31 11.94 -30.43
C LYS A 261 2.13 10.66 -30.54
N ASN A 262 2.85 10.49 -31.64
CA ASN A 262 3.88 9.44 -31.75
C ASN A 262 5.03 9.70 -30.77
N ARG A 263 5.70 8.63 -30.32
CA ARG A 263 6.76 8.70 -29.30
C ARG A 263 8.15 8.90 -29.92
N ASN A 264 8.34 9.96 -30.71
CA ASN A 264 9.63 10.30 -31.31
C ASN A 264 10.76 10.32 -30.27
N GLY A 265 11.89 9.69 -30.58
CA GLY A 265 13.03 9.53 -29.65
C GLY A 265 12.97 8.26 -28.79
N THR A 266 11.91 7.46 -28.85
CA THR A 266 11.84 6.18 -28.10
C THR A 266 12.84 5.13 -28.58
N ASP A 267 13.23 5.17 -29.86
CA ASP A 267 14.26 4.27 -30.38
C ASP A 267 15.63 4.57 -29.76
N VAL A 268 15.92 5.84 -29.43
CA VAL A 268 17.15 6.22 -28.71
C VAL A 268 17.21 5.55 -27.32
N ASP A 269 16.06 5.49 -26.63
CA ASP A 269 15.96 4.79 -25.34
C ASP A 269 16.11 3.28 -25.51
N ALA A 270 15.46 2.70 -26.52
CA ALA A 270 15.53 1.26 -26.77
C ALA A 270 16.95 0.81 -27.16
N ASP A 271 17.67 1.62 -27.93
CA ASP A 271 19.06 1.37 -28.31
C ASP A 271 19.99 1.50 -27.09
N ALA A 272 19.78 2.49 -26.23
CA ALA A 272 20.54 2.66 -24.99
C ALA A 272 20.35 1.47 -24.03
N LEU A 273 19.09 1.02 -23.85
CA LEU A 273 18.76 -0.18 -23.06
C LEU A 273 19.39 -1.43 -23.65
N THR A 274 19.29 -1.61 -24.97
CA THR A 274 19.88 -2.76 -25.67
C THR A 274 21.40 -2.78 -25.46
N LYS A 275 22.07 -1.64 -25.61
CA LYS A 275 23.51 -1.50 -25.39
C LYS A 275 23.90 -1.88 -23.96
N VAL A 276 23.25 -1.32 -22.95
CA VAL A 276 23.63 -1.55 -21.54
C VAL A 276 23.33 -2.98 -21.10
N PHE A 277 22.17 -3.54 -21.43
CA PHE A 277 21.82 -4.91 -21.01
C PHE A 277 22.61 -5.98 -21.76
N ASN A 278 23.03 -5.74 -23.01
CA ASN A 278 24.00 -6.62 -23.68
C ASN A 278 25.36 -6.60 -22.96
N LYS A 279 25.85 -5.42 -22.54
CA LYS A 279 27.09 -5.30 -21.74
C LYS A 279 26.98 -6.02 -20.39
N LEU A 280 25.80 -6.00 -19.78
CA LEU A 280 25.47 -6.75 -18.56
C LEU A 280 25.16 -8.24 -18.82
N GLN A 281 25.49 -8.77 -20.01
CA GLN A 281 25.37 -10.19 -20.39
C GLN A 281 23.92 -10.74 -20.37
N PHE A 282 22.92 -9.88 -20.58
CA PHE A 282 21.54 -10.32 -20.83
C PHE A 282 21.33 -10.64 -22.31
N LYS A 283 20.42 -11.59 -22.58
CA LYS A 283 19.90 -11.80 -23.93
C LYS A 283 18.75 -10.83 -24.17
N VAL A 284 18.98 -9.78 -24.96
CA VAL A 284 17.99 -8.75 -25.27
C VAL A 284 17.07 -9.21 -26.41
N GLU A 285 15.75 -9.07 -26.23
CA GLU A 285 14.74 -9.26 -27.28
C GLU A 285 13.85 -8.03 -27.33
N GLN A 286 13.87 -7.31 -28.46
CA GLN A 286 13.11 -6.08 -28.67
C GLN A 286 11.89 -6.34 -29.56
N HIS A 287 10.75 -5.78 -29.18
CA HIS A 287 9.53 -5.77 -29.98
C HIS A 287 9.06 -4.33 -30.18
N LYS A 288 8.84 -3.93 -31.43
CA LYS A 288 8.41 -2.57 -31.79
C LYS A 288 6.91 -2.54 -32.08
N ASP A 289 6.27 -1.41 -31.74
CA ASP A 289 4.90 -1.07 -32.13
C ASP A 289 3.87 -2.19 -31.89
N CYS A 290 3.79 -2.66 -30.65
CA CYS A 290 2.90 -3.76 -30.26
C CYS A 290 1.52 -3.25 -29.84
N THR A 291 0.47 -3.92 -30.36
CA THR A 291 -0.91 -3.78 -29.86
C THR A 291 -1.03 -4.36 -28.46
N ALA A 292 -2.09 -4.03 -27.73
CA ALA A 292 -2.33 -4.60 -26.40
C ALA A 292 -2.38 -6.13 -26.42
N GLU A 293 -3.04 -6.72 -27.42
CA GLU A 293 -3.08 -8.18 -27.63
C GLU A 293 -1.68 -8.75 -27.89
N LYS A 294 -0.88 -8.08 -28.73
CA LYS A 294 0.48 -8.53 -29.04
C LYS A 294 1.39 -8.46 -27.81
N ILE A 295 1.25 -7.42 -26.99
CA ILE A 295 1.95 -7.29 -25.71
C ILE A 295 1.64 -8.50 -24.81
N ARG A 296 0.35 -8.82 -24.62
CA ARG A 296 -0.08 -9.98 -23.83
C ARG A 296 0.50 -11.29 -24.36
N GLY A 297 0.45 -11.49 -25.68
CA GLY A 297 1.02 -12.67 -26.33
C GLY A 297 2.53 -12.80 -26.14
N ILE A 298 3.27 -11.69 -26.22
CA ILE A 298 4.72 -11.67 -25.94
C ILE A 298 4.97 -12.01 -24.47
N ILE A 299 4.25 -11.38 -23.54
CA ILE A 299 4.44 -11.62 -22.10
C ILE A 299 4.16 -13.09 -21.75
N ASN A 300 3.08 -13.65 -22.28
CA ASN A 300 2.75 -15.07 -22.11
C ASN A 300 3.87 -15.98 -22.69
N LYS A 301 4.40 -15.67 -23.87
CA LYS A 301 5.57 -16.38 -24.44
C LYS A 301 6.75 -16.38 -23.44
N PHE A 302 7.06 -15.24 -22.82
CA PHE A 302 8.16 -15.14 -21.85
C PHE A 302 7.87 -15.80 -20.51
N GLN A 303 6.61 -15.77 -20.06
CA GLN A 303 6.15 -16.51 -18.89
C GLN A 303 6.34 -18.02 -19.08
N CYS A 304 6.02 -18.55 -20.26
CA CYS A 304 6.11 -19.99 -20.56
C CYS A 304 7.53 -20.46 -20.90
N MET A 305 8.52 -19.57 -20.99
CA MET A 305 9.91 -19.95 -21.22
C MET A 305 10.55 -20.61 -19.99
N ASP A 306 11.52 -21.48 -20.23
CA ASP A 306 12.34 -22.03 -19.15
C ASP A 306 13.47 -21.05 -18.78
N HIS A 307 13.43 -20.56 -17.54
CA HIS A 307 14.42 -19.66 -16.96
C HIS A 307 15.34 -20.36 -15.95
N ASN A 308 15.33 -21.69 -15.83
CA ASN A 308 16.13 -22.42 -14.83
C ASN A 308 17.63 -22.09 -14.93
N ASN A 309 18.16 -22.00 -16.15
CA ASN A 309 19.56 -21.66 -16.44
C ASN A 309 19.82 -20.14 -16.49
N LYS A 310 18.87 -19.32 -16.01
CA LYS A 310 18.98 -17.87 -15.90
C LYS A 310 18.89 -17.44 -14.45
N ASP A 311 19.46 -16.29 -14.15
CA ASP A 311 19.51 -15.74 -12.81
C ASP A 311 18.55 -14.56 -12.60
N CYS A 312 18.17 -13.86 -13.68
CA CYS A 312 17.32 -12.67 -13.61
C CYS A 312 16.39 -12.58 -14.83
N PHE A 313 15.26 -11.91 -14.65
CA PHE A 313 14.41 -11.46 -15.76
C PHE A 313 14.29 -9.93 -15.73
N VAL A 314 14.42 -9.29 -16.89
CA VAL A 314 14.25 -7.83 -17.05
C VAL A 314 13.20 -7.56 -18.14
N CYS A 315 12.28 -6.64 -17.89
CA CYS A 315 11.30 -6.17 -18.85
C CYS A 315 11.27 -4.63 -18.87
N CYS A 316 11.60 -4.03 -20.00
CA CYS A 316 11.55 -2.59 -20.22
C CYS A 316 10.37 -2.24 -21.11
N ILE A 317 9.54 -1.28 -20.66
CA ILE A 317 8.31 -0.89 -21.35
C ILE A 317 8.39 0.59 -21.68
N LEU A 318 8.39 0.91 -22.98
CA LEU A 318 8.44 2.26 -23.51
C LEU A 318 7.14 2.55 -24.26
N SER A 319 6.16 3.19 -23.61
CA SER A 319 4.86 3.47 -24.21
C SER A 319 4.22 4.76 -23.68
N HIS A 320 3.01 5.09 -24.14
CA HIS A 320 2.11 5.98 -23.43
C HIS A 320 1.40 5.19 -22.32
N GLY A 321 0.82 5.90 -21.36
CA GLY A 321 0.06 5.29 -20.27
C GLY A 321 -0.78 6.31 -19.51
N LYS A 322 -1.54 5.81 -18.55
CA LYS A 322 -2.22 6.56 -17.49
C LYS A 322 -2.09 5.75 -16.19
N LYS A 323 -2.66 6.23 -15.09
CA LYS A 323 -2.61 5.60 -13.76
C LYS A 323 -2.79 4.08 -13.82
N GLY A 324 -1.70 3.34 -13.56
CA GLY A 324 -1.66 1.87 -13.48
C GLY A 324 -1.66 1.09 -14.79
N ILE A 325 -1.68 1.76 -15.96
CA ILE A 325 -1.77 1.08 -17.26
C ILE A 325 -0.77 1.63 -18.27
N ILE A 326 -0.49 0.82 -19.29
CA ILE A 326 0.17 1.23 -20.52
C ILE A 326 -0.77 1.05 -21.72
N TYR A 327 -0.53 1.81 -22.78
CA TYR A 327 -1.26 1.66 -24.04
C TYR A 327 -0.51 0.76 -25.02
N GLY A 328 -1.24 -0.12 -25.71
CA GLY A 328 -0.81 -0.66 -26.99
C GLY A 328 -0.91 0.41 -28.09
N ILE A 329 -0.29 0.17 -29.25
CA ILE A 329 -0.37 1.11 -30.39
C ILE A 329 -1.80 1.28 -30.95
N ASP A 330 -2.69 0.36 -30.60
CA ASP A 330 -4.12 0.33 -30.89
C ASP A 330 -4.97 1.15 -29.89
N GLY A 331 -4.33 1.77 -28.89
CA GLY A 331 -4.99 2.58 -27.88
C GLY A 331 -5.70 1.76 -26.80
N GLN A 332 -5.57 0.43 -26.85
CA GLN A 332 -6.13 -0.46 -25.85
C GLN A 332 -5.21 -0.53 -24.63
N GLU A 333 -5.84 -0.72 -23.46
CA GLU A 333 -5.17 -0.64 -22.17
C GLU A 333 -4.63 -2.00 -21.72
N VAL A 334 -3.44 -1.96 -21.14
CA VAL A 334 -2.79 -3.11 -20.52
C VAL A 334 -2.36 -2.70 -19.12
N PRO A 335 -3.02 -3.21 -18.06
CA PRO A 335 -2.61 -2.95 -16.68
C PRO A 335 -1.17 -3.41 -16.43
N ILE A 336 -0.36 -2.57 -15.77
CA ILE A 336 1.02 -2.92 -15.42
C ILE A 336 1.02 -4.15 -14.49
N GLN A 337 0.05 -4.23 -13.58
CA GLN A 337 -0.14 -5.37 -12.70
C GLN A 337 -0.38 -6.68 -13.47
N GLU A 338 -1.10 -6.64 -14.61
CA GLU A 338 -1.29 -7.82 -15.47
C GLU A 338 0.08 -8.35 -15.95
N LEU A 339 0.99 -7.45 -16.32
CA LEU A 339 2.32 -7.79 -16.83
C LEU A 339 3.25 -8.33 -15.74
N THR A 340 3.24 -7.73 -14.55
CA THR A 340 4.08 -8.19 -13.43
C THR A 340 3.57 -9.52 -12.87
N THR A 341 2.25 -9.67 -12.71
CA THR A 341 1.64 -10.90 -12.17
C THR A 341 1.89 -12.14 -13.03
N SER A 342 2.13 -11.99 -14.34
CA SER A 342 2.54 -13.11 -15.21
C SER A 342 3.84 -13.79 -14.78
N PHE A 343 4.68 -13.11 -14.00
CA PHE A 343 5.99 -13.63 -13.57
C PHE A 343 6.07 -13.96 -12.08
N THR A 344 4.95 -14.06 -11.37
CA THR A 344 4.95 -14.50 -9.96
C THR A 344 5.51 -15.92 -9.82
N GLY A 345 5.91 -16.32 -8.61
CA GLY A 345 6.42 -17.67 -8.37
C GLY A 345 5.43 -18.78 -8.74
N GLN A 346 4.12 -18.49 -8.72
CA GLN A 346 3.08 -19.41 -9.16
C GLN A 346 2.94 -19.45 -10.68
N ASN A 347 2.97 -18.29 -11.35
CA ASN A 347 2.72 -18.18 -12.79
C ASN A 347 3.95 -18.46 -13.65
N CYS A 348 5.17 -18.30 -13.10
CA CYS A 348 6.44 -18.62 -13.73
C CYS A 348 7.40 -19.28 -12.71
N PRO A 349 7.23 -20.58 -12.40
CA PRO A 349 8.00 -21.26 -11.36
C PRO A 349 9.52 -21.26 -11.59
N SER A 350 9.99 -21.23 -12.85
CA SER A 350 11.42 -21.18 -13.19
C SER A 350 12.12 -19.86 -12.80
N LEU A 351 11.33 -18.83 -12.45
CA LEU A 351 11.77 -17.53 -11.89
C LEU A 351 11.48 -17.37 -10.40
N ALA A 352 10.98 -18.40 -9.70
CA ALA A 352 10.82 -18.36 -8.26
C ALA A 352 12.20 -18.17 -7.57
N GLY A 353 12.29 -17.23 -6.62
CA GLY A 353 13.54 -16.92 -5.93
C GLY A 353 14.53 -16.06 -6.72
N LYS A 354 14.22 -15.70 -7.97
CA LYS A 354 15.10 -14.91 -8.86
C LYS A 354 14.56 -13.49 -9.04
N PRO A 355 15.41 -12.46 -9.14
CA PRO A 355 14.97 -11.08 -9.36
C PRO A 355 14.21 -10.91 -10.69
N LYS A 356 13.07 -10.20 -10.61
CA LYS A 356 12.18 -9.86 -11.73
C LYS A 356 12.05 -8.34 -11.80
N VAL A 357 12.75 -7.74 -12.75
CA VAL A 357 12.94 -6.29 -12.83
C VAL A 357 12.11 -5.70 -13.97
N PHE A 358 11.30 -4.71 -13.67
CA PHE A 358 10.47 -3.99 -14.63
C PHE A 358 10.87 -2.52 -14.64
N PHE A 359 11.20 -1.98 -15.81
CA PHE A 359 11.43 -0.55 -16.01
C PHE A 359 10.32 0.01 -16.90
N VAL A 360 9.48 0.88 -16.35
CA VAL A 360 8.29 1.38 -17.04
C VAL A 360 8.43 2.87 -17.31
N GLN A 361 8.61 3.20 -18.59
CA GLN A 361 8.63 4.55 -19.12
C GLN A 361 7.29 4.82 -19.82
N ALA A 362 6.32 5.23 -19.01
CA ALA A 362 5.00 5.69 -19.43
C ALA A 362 4.50 6.81 -18.49
N CYS A 363 3.65 7.70 -18.98
CA CYS A 363 2.95 8.66 -18.10
C CYS A 363 2.03 7.91 -17.14
N GLN A 364 1.85 8.44 -15.92
CA GLN A 364 0.89 7.91 -14.94
C GLN A 364 -0.27 8.89 -14.66
N GLY A 365 -0.29 10.04 -15.34
CA GLY A 365 -1.41 10.96 -15.41
C GLY A 365 -1.09 12.18 -16.28
N GLY A 366 -1.94 13.20 -16.19
CA GLY A 366 -1.85 14.42 -17.00
C GLY A 366 -1.26 15.64 -16.29
N SER A 367 -0.96 15.54 -14.99
CA SER A 367 -0.51 16.69 -14.19
C SER A 367 1.00 16.91 -14.35
N TYR A 368 1.43 18.18 -14.31
CA TYR A 368 2.84 18.54 -14.26
C TYR A 368 3.31 18.59 -12.81
N GLN A 369 4.47 18.00 -12.51
CA GLN A 369 5.03 18.05 -11.17
C GLN A 369 5.62 19.44 -10.92
N LYS A 370 5.11 20.14 -9.90
CA LYS A 370 5.63 21.45 -9.50
C LYS A 370 6.98 21.29 -8.81
N GLY A 371 7.94 22.15 -9.16
CA GLY A 371 9.18 22.26 -8.41
C GLY A 371 8.99 23.10 -7.16
N VAL A 372 9.48 22.61 -6.03
CA VAL A 372 9.69 23.41 -4.82
C VAL A 372 11.14 23.88 -4.83
N THR A 373 11.38 25.17 -4.65
CA THR A 373 12.72 25.74 -4.48
C THR A 373 13.22 25.34 -3.10
N ILE A 374 14.27 24.53 -3.03
CA ILE A 374 14.94 24.21 -1.76
C ILE A 374 16.03 25.27 -1.58
N GLU A 375 15.79 26.24 -0.69
CA GLU A 375 16.86 27.08 -0.13
C GLU A 375 17.51 26.31 1.03
N THR A 376 18.83 26.17 0.99
CA THR A 376 19.63 25.60 2.08
C THR A 376 19.69 26.59 3.25
N ASP A 377 19.37 26.08 4.45
CA ASP A 377 19.57 26.61 5.79
C ASP A 377 18.97 28.01 6.10
N SER A 378 17.65 28.09 6.32
CA SER A 378 16.98 28.82 7.44
C SER A 378 15.48 29.06 7.20
N GLY A 379 14.66 28.85 8.25
CA GLY A 379 13.35 29.49 8.43
C GLY A 379 12.12 28.80 7.79
N GLU A 380 11.16 28.43 8.65
CA GLU A 380 9.87 27.79 8.34
C GLU A 380 9.03 28.50 7.27
N GLN A 381 8.41 27.72 6.37
CA GLN A 381 7.02 27.94 5.91
C GLN A 381 6.42 26.74 5.16
N ASP A 382 5.10 26.69 5.27
CA ASP A 382 4.17 25.58 5.21
C ASP A 382 3.67 25.26 3.78
N TYR A 383 3.72 23.97 3.39
CA TYR A 383 3.05 23.43 2.20
C TYR A 383 2.60 21.98 2.44
N SER A 384 1.36 21.81 2.89
CA SER A 384 0.70 20.51 3.00
C SER A 384 0.15 20.05 1.65
N LEU A 385 0.80 19.08 1.02
CA LEU A 385 0.23 18.24 -0.04
C LEU A 385 0.36 16.79 0.40
N GLU A 386 -0.64 16.28 1.11
CA GLU A 386 -0.76 14.85 1.36
C GLU A 386 -1.59 14.23 0.25
N THR A 387 -0.95 13.35 -0.53
CA THR A 387 -1.61 12.53 -1.54
C THR A 387 -1.08 11.12 -1.36
N ASP A 388 -1.79 10.34 -0.53
CA ASP A 388 -1.53 8.93 -0.35
C ASP A 388 -2.10 8.11 -1.51
N ALA A 389 -1.21 7.74 -2.43
CA ALA A 389 -1.40 6.59 -3.29
C ALA A 389 -0.03 6.04 -3.69
N ARG A 390 0.61 5.35 -2.74
CA ARG A 390 1.79 4.54 -3.02
C ARG A 390 1.33 3.33 -3.83
N PHE A 391 1.95 3.07 -4.98
CA PHE A 391 1.90 1.74 -5.59
C PHE A 391 2.71 0.78 -4.70
N GLN A 392 2.10 0.32 -3.61
CA GLN A 392 2.57 -0.86 -2.90
C GLN A 392 2.07 -2.08 -3.68
N LEU A 393 2.98 -3.02 -3.98
CA LEU A 393 2.57 -4.37 -4.34
C LEU A 393 1.92 -4.96 -3.07
N ASP A 394 0.62 -4.76 -2.92
CA ASP A 394 -0.15 -5.10 -1.71
C ASP A 394 -0.41 -6.60 -1.55
N CYS A 395 0.62 -7.46 -1.67
CA CYS A 395 0.55 -8.90 -1.36
C CYS A 395 1.96 -9.54 -1.27
N ILE A 396 2.31 -10.20 -0.15
CA ILE A 396 3.39 -11.22 -0.10
C ILE A 396 2.80 -12.44 0.60
N PRO A 397 2.82 -13.66 0.00
CA PRO A 397 4.04 -14.45 -0.26
C PRO A 397 4.30 -14.91 -1.72
N SER A 398 3.47 -14.58 -2.71
CA SER A 398 3.66 -15.05 -4.11
C SER A 398 4.39 -14.07 -5.04
N GLU A 399 4.48 -12.79 -4.67
CA GLU A 399 5.08 -11.70 -5.47
C GLU A 399 6.46 -11.24 -4.97
N ALA A 400 7.23 -12.15 -4.35
CA ALA A 400 8.58 -11.85 -3.90
C ALA A 400 9.59 -11.70 -5.05
N ASP A 401 10.67 -10.97 -4.77
CA ASP A 401 11.80 -10.75 -5.69
C ASP A 401 11.45 -9.89 -6.92
N PHE A 402 10.53 -8.92 -6.78
CA PHE A 402 10.25 -7.93 -7.82
C PHE A 402 10.91 -6.59 -7.56
N LEU A 403 11.25 -5.91 -8.66
CA LEU A 403 11.63 -4.49 -8.67
C LEU A 403 10.88 -3.81 -9.81
N LEU A 404 10.09 -2.80 -9.49
CA LEU A 404 9.36 -1.98 -10.45
C LEU A 404 9.90 -0.54 -10.41
N GLY A 405 10.67 -0.16 -11.42
CA GLY A 405 11.18 1.19 -11.60
C GLY A 405 10.27 2.02 -12.51
N MET A 406 9.42 2.87 -11.91
CA MET A 406 8.53 3.78 -12.63
C MET A 406 9.24 5.10 -12.95
N ALA A 407 9.09 5.58 -14.19
CA ALA A 407 9.71 6.82 -14.64
C ALA A 407 9.19 8.09 -13.95
N THR A 408 7.99 8.05 -13.39
CA THR A 408 7.34 9.20 -12.74
C THR A 408 6.35 8.73 -11.67
N LEU A 409 6.08 9.59 -10.68
CA LEU A 409 5.03 9.41 -9.68
C LEU A 409 3.64 9.26 -10.32
N GLN A 410 2.71 8.65 -9.59
CA GLN A 410 1.31 8.55 -10.02
C GLN A 410 0.73 9.95 -10.29
N ASP A 411 -0.16 10.06 -11.29
CA ASP A 411 -0.81 11.30 -11.74
C ASP A 411 0.08 12.29 -12.52
N TYR A 412 1.40 12.06 -12.58
CA TYR A 412 2.33 12.96 -13.27
C TYR A 412 2.77 12.48 -14.66
N VAL A 413 3.21 13.44 -15.47
CA VAL A 413 3.83 13.21 -16.78
C VAL A 413 5.28 12.73 -16.66
N SER A 414 5.81 12.16 -17.75
CA SER A 414 7.24 11.86 -17.90
C SER A 414 7.78 12.50 -19.18
N TYR A 415 9.03 12.96 -19.17
CA TYR A 415 9.60 13.77 -20.23
C TYR A 415 10.43 12.97 -21.24
N ARG A 416 10.27 13.36 -22.52
CA ARG A 416 10.97 12.77 -23.65
C ARG A 416 11.53 13.84 -24.57
N SER A 417 12.81 13.73 -24.88
CA SER A 417 13.46 14.47 -25.95
C SER A 417 13.45 13.64 -27.24
N PRO A 418 12.98 14.19 -28.38
CA PRO A 418 13.01 13.48 -29.66
C PRO A 418 14.41 13.07 -30.14
N SER A 419 15.45 13.81 -29.75
CA SER A 419 16.84 13.57 -30.18
C SER A 419 17.71 12.86 -29.14
N GLN A 420 17.34 12.94 -27.85
CA GLN A 420 18.16 12.42 -26.76
C GLN A 420 17.51 11.26 -26.01
N GLY A 421 16.24 10.94 -26.26
CA GLY A 421 15.51 9.94 -25.48
C GLY A 421 14.82 10.53 -24.23
N THR A 422 14.34 9.67 -23.34
CA THR A 422 13.65 10.07 -22.10
C THR A 422 14.63 10.32 -20.97
N TRP A 423 14.29 11.29 -20.11
CA TRP A 423 15.16 11.60 -18.97
C TRP A 423 15.44 10.40 -18.09
N TYR A 424 14.40 9.61 -17.79
CA TYR A 424 14.53 8.46 -16.92
C TYR A 424 15.38 7.34 -17.54
N ILE A 425 15.10 6.92 -18.77
CA ILE A 425 15.84 5.80 -19.39
C ILE A 425 17.29 6.17 -19.66
N GLN A 426 17.56 7.40 -20.12
CA GLN A 426 18.94 7.83 -20.37
C GLN A 426 19.75 7.87 -19.07
N SER A 427 19.20 8.48 -18.00
CA SER A 427 19.85 8.50 -16.68
C SER A 427 20.03 7.08 -16.12
N LEU A 428 19.02 6.20 -16.28
CA LEU A 428 19.11 4.79 -15.87
C LEU A 428 20.25 4.07 -16.60
N CYS A 429 20.29 4.14 -17.93
CA CYS A 429 21.34 3.49 -18.73
C CYS A 429 22.72 4.02 -18.38
N GLN A 430 22.88 5.34 -18.21
CA GLN A 430 24.14 5.96 -17.80
C GLN A 430 24.60 5.46 -16.42
N HIS A 431 23.69 5.43 -15.44
CA HIS A 431 24.03 4.97 -14.09
C HIS A 431 24.30 3.47 -14.03
N LEU A 432 23.57 2.64 -14.79
CA LEU A 432 23.88 1.21 -14.94
C LEU A 432 25.27 1.01 -15.56
N GLU A 433 25.59 1.72 -16.65
CA GLU A 433 26.87 1.57 -17.36
C GLU A 433 28.07 1.96 -16.46
N ASN A 434 27.93 2.97 -15.60
CA ASN A 434 29.01 3.48 -14.76
C ASN A 434 29.12 2.83 -13.38
N SER A 435 27.99 2.37 -12.80
CA SER A 435 27.94 1.94 -11.40
C SER A 435 27.98 0.42 -11.26
N CYS A 436 27.47 -0.33 -12.25
CA CYS A 436 27.58 -1.80 -12.25
C CYS A 436 29.04 -2.30 -12.21
N PRO A 437 30.01 -1.72 -12.95
CA PRO A 437 31.42 -2.10 -12.82
C PRO A 437 32.01 -1.86 -11.42
N ARG A 438 31.41 -0.95 -10.63
CA ARG A 438 31.82 -0.64 -9.26
C ARG A 438 31.14 -1.54 -8.22
N GLY A 439 30.29 -2.47 -8.67
CA GLY A 439 29.58 -3.41 -7.79
C GLY A 439 28.43 -2.79 -6.98
N GLU A 440 27.92 -1.62 -7.40
CA GLU A 440 26.78 -1.00 -6.71
C GLU A 440 25.49 -1.79 -6.96
N ASP A 441 24.65 -1.89 -5.93
CA ASP A 441 23.34 -2.54 -6.04
C ASP A 441 22.33 -1.65 -6.77
N ILE A 442 21.31 -2.28 -7.36
CA ILE A 442 20.32 -1.60 -8.19
C ILE A 442 19.53 -0.51 -7.45
N LEU A 443 19.30 -0.62 -6.14
CA LEU A 443 18.55 0.39 -5.38
C LEU A 443 19.41 1.65 -5.18
N THR A 444 20.72 1.47 -4.94
CA THR A 444 21.71 2.56 -4.94
C THR A 444 21.74 3.25 -6.31
N ILE A 445 21.78 2.48 -7.39
CA ILE A 445 21.75 3.00 -8.77
C ILE A 445 20.47 3.80 -9.02
N LEU A 446 19.30 3.27 -8.66
CA LEU A 446 18.01 3.95 -8.84
C LEU A 446 17.87 5.21 -7.99
N THR A 447 18.49 5.24 -6.81
CA THR A 447 18.58 6.46 -5.99
C THR A 447 19.40 7.55 -6.69
N ALA A 448 20.50 7.18 -7.35
CA ALA A 448 21.27 8.13 -8.15
C ALA A 448 20.48 8.64 -9.37
N VAL A 449 19.72 7.76 -10.03
CA VAL A 449 18.80 8.12 -11.13
C VAL A 449 17.76 9.13 -10.63
N ASN A 450 17.13 8.89 -9.47
CA ASN A 450 16.19 9.82 -8.86
C ASN A 450 16.80 11.21 -8.65
N ARG A 451 18.03 11.25 -8.12
CA ARG A 451 18.78 12.51 -7.90
C ARG A 451 19.09 13.23 -9.23
N GLU A 452 19.42 12.51 -10.29
CA GLU A 452 19.70 13.14 -11.59
C GLU A 452 18.42 13.67 -12.25
N VAL A 453 17.37 12.85 -12.33
CA VAL A 453 16.11 13.20 -12.99
C VAL A 453 15.42 14.36 -12.25
N SER A 454 15.42 14.35 -10.91
CA SER A 454 14.88 15.44 -10.09
C SER A 454 15.59 16.77 -10.28
N ARG A 455 16.81 16.81 -10.83
CA ARG A 455 17.53 18.06 -11.17
C ARG A 455 17.17 18.60 -12.56
N LYS A 456 16.64 17.76 -13.46
CA LYS A 456 16.19 18.20 -14.78
C LYS A 456 14.94 19.08 -14.66
N ILE A 457 14.80 20.03 -15.58
CA ILE A 457 13.70 21.01 -15.59
C ILE A 457 13.23 21.18 -17.03
N ASP A 458 11.91 21.10 -17.22
CA ASP A 458 11.29 21.55 -18.46
C ASP A 458 11.14 23.07 -18.39
N LYS A 459 11.99 23.79 -19.11
CA LYS A 459 12.00 25.25 -19.11
C LYS A 459 10.70 25.86 -19.64
N GLN A 460 9.92 25.13 -20.45
CA GLN A 460 8.68 25.66 -21.04
C GLN A 460 7.53 25.66 -20.04
N ASN A 461 7.37 24.60 -19.26
CA ASN A 461 6.25 24.45 -18.32
C ASN A 461 6.69 24.53 -16.84
N ALA A 462 7.96 24.90 -16.58
CA ALA A 462 8.59 24.82 -15.26
C ALA A 462 8.42 23.45 -14.58
N GLY A 463 8.30 22.40 -15.38
CA GLY A 463 7.92 21.08 -14.91
C GLY A 463 9.11 20.26 -14.43
N LYS A 464 8.86 19.44 -13.41
CA LYS A 464 9.82 18.50 -12.82
C LYS A 464 9.39 17.07 -13.10
N GLN A 465 10.31 16.13 -12.86
CA GLN A 465 10.03 14.71 -12.92
C GLN A 465 10.73 14.03 -11.75
N MET A 466 10.01 13.14 -11.07
CA MET A 466 10.53 12.31 -9.99
C MET A 466 10.20 10.85 -10.26
N PRO A 467 11.20 10.01 -10.63
CA PRO A 467 11.00 8.58 -10.74
C PRO A 467 10.75 7.94 -9.37
N GLN A 468 10.08 6.78 -9.36
CA GLN A 468 9.72 6.07 -8.14
C GLN A 468 9.92 4.56 -8.32
N PRO A 469 10.99 3.99 -7.75
CA PRO A 469 11.11 2.55 -7.63
C PRO A 469 10.22 2.01 -6.50
N SER A 470 9.66 0.82 -6.70
CA SER A 470 8.97 -0.01 -5.70
C SER A 470 9.53 -1.43 -5.79
N PHE A 471 9.71 -2.12 -4.66
CA PHE A 471 10.38 -3.43 -4.67
C PHE A 471 9.92 -4.36 -3.54
N THR A 472 10.01 -5.66 -3.82
CA THR A 472 9.85 -6.77 -2.89
C THR A 472 11.09 -7.69 -2.93
N LEU A 473 12.24 -7.12 -3.33
CA LEU A 473 13.55 -7.78 -3.31
C LEU A 473 13.92 -8.19 -1.87
N ARG A 474 14.46 -9.40 -1.72
CA ARG A 474 14.88 -9.97 -0.42
C ARG A 474 16.39 -10.00 -0.23
N LYS A 475 17.14 -9.72 -1.29
CA LYS A 475 18.61 -9.72 -1.34
C LYS A 475 19.10 -8.53 -2.16
N LYS A 476 20.36 -8.13 -1.99
CA LYS A 476 20.99 -7.13 -2.86
C LYS A 476 21.04 -7.65 -4.29
N LEU A 477 20.57 -6.85 -5.24
CA LEU A 477 20.67 -7.14 -6.67
C LEU A 477 21.80 -6.32 -7.26
N ILE A 478 22.89 -6.99 -7.63
CA ILE A 478 24.07 -6.41 -8.27
C ILE A 478 24.21 -7.03 -9.65
N PHE A 479 24.47 -6.21 -10.67
CA PHE A 479 24.75 -6.68 -12.03
C PHE A 479 26.27 -6.65 -12.28
N PRO A 480 27.00 -7.74 -12.03
CA PRO A 480 28.45 -7.75 -12.23
C PRO A 480 28.79 -7.66 -13.72
N VAL A 481 29.79 -6.85 -14.03
CA VAL A 481 30.40 -6.75 -15.37
C VAL A 481 31.63 -7.64 -15.35
N ASN A 482 31.61 -8.74 -16.10
CA ASN A 482 32.73 -9.68 -16.22
C ASN A 482 33.68 -9.26 -17.33
#